data_AF-A0A924ZLG3-F1
#
_entry.id   AF-A0A924ZLG3-F1
#
_cell.length_a   1.000
_cell.length_b   1.000
_cell.length_c   1.000
_cell.angle_alpha   90.00
_cell.angle_beta   90.00
_cell.angle_gamma   90.00
#
_symmetry.space_group_name_H-M   'P 1'
#
loop_
_entity.id
_entity.type
_entity.pdbx_description
1 polymer ?
#
loop_
_entity_poly.entity_id
_entity_poly.type
_entity_poly.pdbx_seq_one_letter_code
_entity_poly.pdbx_strand_id
1 'polypeptide(L)'
;MSKISEGKYEGRAGDILDVAHGESVGNAFHWKYKMDLKIKDSSYRVRFDDWMYLTSEKVLINESKIFWYGIYAGKVLISFHK
;
A
#
# COMPACT_ATOMS: atom_id res chain seq x y z
N MET A 1 9.22 -7.04 -5.17
CA MET A 1 7.98 -7.01 -5.98
C MET A 1 8.26 -7.69 -7.30
N SER A 2 7.35 -8.52 -7.79
CA SER A 2 7.46 -9.24 -9.07
C SER A 2 6.24 -8.91 -9.93
N LYS A 3 6.45 -8.74 -11.24
CA LYS A 3 5.35 -8.57 -12.22
C LYS A 3 4.78 -9.95 -12.57
N ILE A 4 3.46 -10.06 -12.59
CA ILE A 4 2.75 -11.31 -12.94
C ILE A 4 2.23 -11.25 -14.37
N SER A 5 1.61 -10.12 -14.70
CA SER A 5 1.10 -9.84 -16.02
C SER A 5 1.16 -8.35 -16.29
N GLU A 6 0.71 -7.91 -17.46
CA GLU A 6 0.52 -6.49 -17.71
C GLU A 6 -0.34 -5.85 -16.62
N GLY A 7 0.18 -4.77 -16.04
CA GLY A 7 -0.46 -4.04 -14.95
C GLY A 7 -0.61 -4.78 -13.62
N LYS A 8 -0.22 -6.06 -13.47
CA LYS A 8 -0.41 -6.82 -12.22
C LYS A 8 0.89 -7.21 -11.55
N TYR A 9 0.95 -7.04 -10.24
CA TYR A 9 2.14 -7.19 -9.43
C TYR A 9 1.86 -7.92 -8.13
N GLU A 10 2.87 -8.64 -7.64
CA GLU A 10 2.89 -9.22 -6.30
C GLU A 10 4.10 -8.75 -5.49
N GLY A 11 3.91 -8.61 -4.18
CA GLY A 11 4.94 -8.19 -3.25
C GLY A 11 5.03 -9.10 -2.04
N ARG A 12 6.26 -9.35 -1.59
CA ARG A 12 6.58 -10.01 -0.32
C ARG A 12 7.65 -9.17 0.37
N ALA A 13 7.52 -8.96 1.66
CA ALA A 13 8.52 -8.33 2.51
C ALA A 13 8.45 -8.96 3.91
N GLY A 14 9.49 -8.78 4.73
CA GLY A 14 9.60 -9.47 6.03
C GLY A 14 8.50 -9.12 7.04
N ASP A 15 7.83 -8.00 6.84
CA ASP A 15 6.72 -7.46 7.64
C ASP A 15 5.34 -7.64 6.97
N ILE A 16 5.30 -8.16 5.74
CA ILE A 16 4.07 -8.48 5.02
C ILE A 16 3.76 -9.97 5.26
N LEU A 17 2.60 -10.23 5.85
CA LEU A 17 2.19 -11.56 6.28
C LEU A 17 1.72 -12.45 5.13
N ASP A 18 1.06 -11.84 4.16
CA ASP A 18 0.49 -12.48 2.99
C ASP A 18 1.21 -11.99 1.72
N VAL A 19 0.78 -12.44 0.55
CA VAL A 19 1.21 -11.81 -0.69
C VAL A 19 0.46 -10.49 -0.87
N ALA A 20 1.21 -9.40 -1.03
CA ALA A 20 0.67 -8.10 -1.42
C ALA A 20 0.30 -8.11 -2.91
N HIS A 21 -0.82 -7.49 -3.26
CA HIS A 21 -1.31 -7.46 -4.64
C HIS A 21 -1.37 -6.02 -5.15
N GLY A 22 -0.94 -5.85 -6.41
CA GLY A 22 -0.89 -4.56 -7.06
C GLY A 22 -1.49 -4.55 -8.45
N GLU A 23 -2.18 -3.46 -8.78
CA GLU A 23 -2.74 -3.20 -10.11
C GLU A 23 -2.38 -1.79 -10.58
N SER A 24 -1.80 -1.64 -11.76
CA SER A 24 -1.49 -0.34 -12.37
C SER A 24 -2.32 -0.10 -13.62
N VAL A 25 -2.93 1.08 -13.72
CA VAL A 25 -3.63 1.55 -14.92
C VAL A 25 -3.31 3.03 -15.12
N GLY A 26 -2.70 3.37 -16.26
CA GLY A 26 -2.30 4.74 -16.56
C GLY A 26 -1.30 5.28 -15.54
N ASN A 27 -1.64 6.40 -14.89
CA ASN A 27 -0.82 7.03 -13.85
C ASN A 27 -1.14 6.56 -12.43
N ALA A 28 -2.06 5.60 -12.28
CA ALA A 28 -2.52 5.10 -11.00
C ALA A 28 -1.98 3.71 -10.71
N PHE A 29 -1.65 3.46 -9.44
CA PHE A 29 -1.27 2.15 -8.92
C PHE A 29 -2.01 1.88 -7.61
N HIS A 30 -2.73 0.77 -7.56
CA HIS A 30 -3.49 0.31 -6.40
C HIS A 30 -2.75 -0.82 -5.73
N TRP A 31 -2.46 -0.69 -4.44
CA TRP A 31 -1.69 -1.66 -3.68
C TRP A 31 -2.44 -2.08 -2.41
N LYS A 32 -2.61 -3.40 -2.22
CA LYS A 32 -3.27 -3.97 -1.05
C LYS A 32 -2.37 -4.99 -0.37
N TYR A 33 -2.20 -4.82 0.94
CA TYR A 33 -1.39 -5.73 1.74
C TYR A 33 -1.81 -5.72 3.21
N LYS A 34 -1.33 -6.72 3.95
CA LYS A 34 -1.46 -6.78 5.41
C LYS A 34 -0.07 -6.82 6.02
N MET A 35 0.11 -6.07 7.09
CA MET A 35 1.34 -6.07 7.88
C MET A 35 1.04 -6.06 9.36
N ASP A 36 1.98 -6.57 10.15
CA ASP A 36 1.96 -6.45 11.59
C ASP A 36 2.67 -5.13 11.97
N LEU A 37 1.89 -4.11 12.29
CA LEU A 37 2.38 -2.79 12.69
C LEU A 37 2.74 -2.79 14.17
N LYS A 38 4.04 -2.63 14.46
CA LYS A 38 4.54 -2.49 15.83
C LYS A 38 4.31 -1.07 16.34
N ILE A 39 3.57 -0.94 17.44
CA ILE A 39 3.34 0.31 18.16
C ILE A 39 3.73 0.06 19.62
N LYS A 40 4.85 0.66 20.05
CA LYS A 40 5.46 0.40 21.36
C LYS A 40 5.66 -1.11 21.58
N ASP A 41 5.11 -1.67 22.65
CA ASP A 41 5.26 -3.07 23.05
C ASP A 41 4.17 -3.98 22.45
N SER A 42 3.34 -3.46 21.53
CA SER A 42 2.23 -4.20 20.92
C SER A 42 2.37 -4.29 19.41
N SER A 43 1.87 -5.39 18.84
CA SER A 43 1.82 -5.61 17.39
C SER A 43 0.38 -5.71 16.93
N TYR A 44 0.02 -4.92 15.92
CA TYR A 44 -1.33 -4.84 15.39
C TYR A 44 -1.37 -5.26 13.93
N ARG A 45 -2.15 -6.28 13.62
CA ARG A 45 -2.39 -6.67 12.24
C ARG A 45 -3.31 -5.68 11.56
N VAL A 46 -2.77 -4.95 10.59
CA VAL A 46 -3.51 -3.94 9.82
C VAL A 46 -3.49 -4.28 8.34
N ARG A 47 -4.56 -3.89 7.64
CA ARG A 47 -4.67 -3.95 6.19
C ARG A 47 -4.55 -2.54 5.62
N PHE A 48 -3.72 -2.41 4.62
CA PHE A 48 -3.53 -1.20 3.82
C PHE A 48 -4.25 -1.33 2.48
N ASP A 49 -4.83 -0.22 2.03
CA ASP A 49 -5.49 -0.05 0.74
C ASP A 49 -5.01 1.30 0.17
N ASP A 50 -3.97 1.21 -0.66
CA ASP A 50 -3.16 2.35 -1.06
C ASP A 50 -3.36 2.67 -2.53
N TRP A 51 -3.77 3.90 -2.80
CA TRP A 51 -3.79 4.45 -4.15
C TRP A 51 -2.63 5.42 -4.33
N MET A 52 -1.80 5.13 -5.33
CA MET A 52 -0.67 5.94 -5.73
C MET A 52 -0.95 6.57 -7.09
N TYR A 53 -0.77 7.89 -7.19
CA TYR A 53 -1.01 8.64 -8.41
C TYR A 53 0.23 9.46 -8.77
N LEU A 54 0.76 9.21 -9.97
CA LEU A 54 1.80 10.05 -10.54
C LEU A 54 1.11 11.28 -11.15
N THR A 55 1.20 12.43 -10.48
CA THR A 55 0.54 13.67 -10.91
C THR A 55 1.40 14.49 -11.86
N SER A 56 2.72 14.26 -11.82
CA SER A 56 3.72 14.74 -12.76
C SER A 56 4.92 13.80 -12.73
N GLU A 57 5.91 14.01 -13.61
CA GLU A 57 7.16 13.22 -13.61
C GLU A 57 7.95 13.26 -12.30
N LYS A 58 7.64 14.20 -11.38
CA LYS A 58 8.37 14.42 -10.12
C LYS A 58 7.53 14.27 -8.87
N VAL A 59 6.21 14.09 -8.99
CA VAL A 59 5.30 14.11 -7.84
C VAL A 59 4.44 12.86 -7.84
N LEU A 60 4.55 12.08 -6.77
CA LEU A 60 3.71 10.92 -6.49
C LEU A 60 2.87 11.21 -5.24
N ILE A 61 1.56 11.13 -5.37
CA ILE A 61 0.63 11.21 -4.24
C ILE A 61 0.23 9.80 -3.85
N ASN A 62 0.39 9.44 -2.58
CA ASN A 62 -0.11 8.20 -2.00
C ASN A 62 -1.24 8.51 -1.02
N GLU A 63 -2.45 8.04 -1.33
CA GLU A 63 -3.57 7.98 -0.39
C GLU A 63 -3.66 6.54 0.15
N SER A 64 -3.47 6.39 1.45
CA SER A 64 -3.47 5.10 2.13
C SER A 64 -4.62 5.01 3.13
N LYS A 65 -5.50 4.02 2.98
CA LYS A 65 -6.55 3.71 3.95
C LYS A 65 -6.13 2.51 4.81
N ILE A 66 -6.20 2.69 6.13
CA ILE A 66 -5.76 1.71 7.11
C ILE A 66 -6.98 1.09 7.78
N PHE A 67 -6.98 -0.24 7.85
CA PHE A 67 -8.04 -1.00 8.51
C PHE A 67 -7.45 -1.92 9.58
N TRP A 68 -8.05 -1.91 10.77
CA TRP A 68 -7.71 -2.80 11.87
C TRP A 68 -8.89 -3.74 12.14
N TYR A 69 -8.69 -5.06 12.00
CA TYR A 69 -9.77 -6.06 12.06
C TYR A 69 -11.00 -5.73 11.19
N GLY A 70 -10.78 -5.13 10.02
CA GLY A 70 -11.85 -4.73 9.09
C GLY A 70 -12.50 -3.37 9.39
N ILE A 71 -12.23 -2.79 10.57
CA ILE A 71 -12.69 -1.46 10.97
C ILE A 71 -11.77 -0.41 10.36
N TYR A 72 -12.34 0.64 9.76
CA TYR A 72 -11.57 1.78 9.25
C TYR A 72 -10.91 2.52 10.41
N ALA A 73 -9.58 2.51 10.44
CA ALA A 73 -8.77 3.12 11.49
C ALA A 73 -8.35 4.54 11.13
N GLY A 74 -8.19 4.84 9.84
CA GLY A 74 -7.80 6.17 9.38
C GLY A 74 -7.26 6.19 7.96
N LYS A 75 -6.82 7.39 7.57
CA LYS A 75 -6.24 7.67 6.26
C LYS A 75 -4.97 8.49 6.39
N VAL A 76 -3.97 8.15 5.59
CA VAL A 76 -2.73 8.90 5.44
C VAL A 76 -2.65 9.40 4.00
N LEU A 77 -2.24 10.65 3.83
CA LEU A 77 -1.93 11.22 2.52
C LEU A 77 -0.47 11.67 2.54
N ILE A 78 0.34 11.14 1.63
CA ILE A 78 1.76 11.46 1.52
C ILE A 78 2.04 11.97 0.11
N SER A 79 2.80 13.06 0.01
CA SER A 79 3.35 13.54 -1.26
C SER A 79 4.84 13.25 -1.29
N PHE A 80 5.28 12.51 -2.31
CA PHE A 80 6.69 12.28 -2.59
C PHE A 80 7.12 13.21 -3.71
N HIS A 81 8.21 13.93 -3.49
CA HIS A 81 8.85 14.80 -4.47
C HIS A 81 10.24 14.25 -4.79
N LYS A 82 10.55 14.17 -6.09
CA LYS A 82 11.87 13.80 -6.58
C LYS A 82 12.77 15.01 -6.76
#